data_AF-A0A8X8CP34-F1
#
_entry.id   AF-A0A8X8CP34-F1
#
_cell.length_a   1.000
_cell.length_b   1.000
_cell.length_c   1.000
_cell.angle_alpha   90.00
_cell.angle_beta   90.00
_cell.angle_gamma   90.00
#
_symmetry.space_group_name_H-M   'P 1'
#
loop_
_entity.id
_entity.type
_entity.pdbx_description
1 polymer ?
#
loop_
_entity_poly.entity_id
_entity_poly.type
_entity_poly.pdbx_seq_one_letter_code
_entity_poly.pdbx_strand_id
1 'polypeptide(L)'
;MGLQARVRVAAVPEDVGTAGALRAIAHHLTANDILVVSGDLVSDIPPGALAAVHRQHDAVVTTMLCSAPVSGPTESGSSGGKDKIKKPRRYNIIGLDPSKQFLLHIATGAEVEKEIQIQKSILRAVDQMEIRADLMDAHTYAFKRSVLQEVLDEKDKFRSIKEDMLPYLVRSQMKSEVLLNGAPQAKNGNEKVSSQNNQAVVSQILANASTPSFHDLYASSNNGTTLVRRIHKCCVYIASESRYCQRVNSIQAFSDINRDVIGDVSHLSGYSFSAHNNIIHPSAQIGSRTAVGPHCMLWEGSQMGDKCSVKRSVIGRHCRIGYNVKVVNSVIMNHVTIGDGCSIQGSVICSNAQLQERAVLEQVLWLPQAVSTRESLWLENKSKEGKPLLGRECPCEGVF
;
A
#
# COMPACT_ATOMS: atom_id res chain seq x y z
N MET A 1 27.79 -4.66 -16.62
CA MET A 1 26.88 -3.83 -17.43
C MET A 1 25.85 -3.22 -16.50
N GLY A 2 25.93 -1.91 -16.24
CA GLY A 2 24.89 -1.24 -15.44
C GLY A 2 23.60 -1.17 -16.26
N LEU A 3 22.47 -1.57 -15.67
CA LEU A 3 21.16 -1.32 -16.27
C LEU A 3 20.98 0.21 -16.38
N GLN A 4 20.97 0.74 -17.60
CA GLN A 4 20.65 2.14 -17.81
C GLN A 4 19.12 2.28 -17.81
N ALA A 5 18.56 2.75 -16.69
CA ALA A 5 17.14 3.01 -16.58
C ALA A 5 16.78 4.24 -17.42
N ARG A 6 15.89 4.07 -18.42
CA ARG A 6 15.33 5.20 -19.16
C ARG A 6 14.12 5.74 -18.40
N VAL A 7 14.30 6.89 -17.75
CA VAL A 7 13.21 7.56 -17.03
C VAL A 7 12.39 8.41 -17.99
N ARG A 8 11.06 8.27 -17.92
CA ARG A 8 10.10 9.13 -18.60
C ARG A 8 9.08 9.59 -17.57
N VAL A 9 8.74 10.86 -17.60
CA VAL A 9 7.73 11.47 -16.73
C VAL A 9 6.52 11.82 -17.60
N ALA A 10 5.32 11.44 -17.16
CA ALA A 10 4.08 11.76 -17.82
C ALA A 10 3.13 12.41 -16.82
N ALA A 11 2.54 13.54 -17.20
CA ALA A 11 1.50 14.19 -16.42
C ALA A 11 0.15 13.54 -16.73
N VAL A 12 -0.63 13.26 -15.69
CA VAL A 12 -1.95 12.64 -15.77
C VAL A 12 -2.92 13.48 -14.91
N PRO A 13 -4.19 13.65 -15.31
CA PRO A 13 -5.17 14.34 -14.47
C PRO A 13 -5.34 13.67 -13.10
N GLU A 14 -5.54 14.44 -12.03
CA GLU A 14 -5.59 13.92 -10.65
C GLU A 14 -6.82 13.03 -10.36
N ASP A 15 -7.91 13.17 -11.12
CA ASP A 15 -9.20 12.56 -10.85
C ASP A 15 -9.39 11.17 -11.47
N VAL A 16 -8.43 10.68 -12.25
CA VAL A 16 -8.58 9.43 -13.01
C VAL A 16 -8.27 8.17 -12.20
N GLY A 17 -7.63 8.31 -11.03
CA GLY A 17 -7.19 7.20 -10.18
C GLY A 17 -6.03 6.38 -10.76
N THR A 18 -5.60 5.34 -10.05
CA THR A 18 -4.42 4.54 -10.43
C THR A 18 -4.60 3.74 -11.73
N ALA A 19 -5.79 3.20 -11.98
CA ALA A 19 -6.10 2.50 -13.22
C ALA A 19 -6.19 3.47 -14.41
N GLY A 20 -6.78 4.65 -14.19
CA GLY A 20 -6.82 5.72 -15.19
C GLY A 20 -5.44 6.26 -15.55
N ALA A 21 -4.56 6.42 -14.56
CA ALA A 21 -3.18 6.82 -14.80
C ALA A 21 -2.43 5.80 -15.63
N LEU A 22 -2.61 4.51 -15.34
CA LEU A 22 -2.02 3.43 -16.12
C LEU A 22 -2.57 3.39 -17.55
N ARG A 23 -3.87 3.64 -17.73
CA ARG A 23 -4.52 3.77 -19.05
C ARG A 23 -3.93 4.92 -19.88
N ALA A 24 -3.70 6.08 -19.26
CA ALA A 24 -3.12 7.25 -19.92
C ALA A 24 -1.72 6.97 -20.50
N ILE A 25 -0.93 6.13 -19.82
CA ILE A 25 0.43 5.78 -20.24
C ILE A 25 0.54 4.43 -20.97
N ALA A 26 -0.57 3.73 -21.20
CA ALA A 26 -0.56 2.36 -21.70
C ALA A 26 0.19 2.19 -23.03
N HIS A 27 0.08 3.19 -23.92
CA HIS A 27 0.78 3.24 -25.21
C HIS A 27 2.32 3.31 -25.09
N HIS A 28 2.86 3.62 -23.92
CA HIS A 28 4.30 3.59 -23.64
C HIS A 28 4.79 2.25 -23.07
N LEU A 29 3.89 1.35 -22.69
CA LEU A 29 4.22 0.06 -22.08
C LEU A 29 4.55 -0.96 -23.18
N THR A 30 5.83 -1.25 -23.41
CA THR A 30 6.26 -2.14 -24.50
C THR A 30 6.69 -3.53 -24.06
N ALA A 31 7.05 -3.71 -22.78
CA ALA A 31 7.52 -4.99 -22.26
C ALA A 31 6.37 -6.01 -22.14
N ASN A 32 6.70 -7.32 -22.14
CA ASN A 32 5.69 -8.37 -21.95
C ASN A 32 5.11 -8.38 -20.54
N ASP A 33 5.95 -8.10 -19.54
CA ASP A 33 5.56 -7.99 -18.14
C ASP A 33 5.74 -6.52 -17.71
N ILE A 34 4.75 -5.99 -17.00
CA ILE A 34 4.74 -4.61 -16.48
C ILE A 34 4.78 -4.67 -14.96
N LEU A 35 5.81 -4.07 -14.37
CA LEU A 35 5.87 -3.87 -12.93
C LEU A 35 5.29 -2.49 -12.59
N VAL A 36 4.24 -2.48 -11.78
CA VAL A 36 3.61 -1.28 -11.23
C VAL A 36 4.02 -1.18 -9.76
N VAL A 37 4.63 -0.06 -9.38
CA VAL A 37 5.10 0.20 -8.01
C VAL A 37 4.47 1.50 -7.53
N SER A 38 3.90 1.49 -6.34
CA SER A 38 3.39 2.70 -5.69
C SER A 38 4.53 3.57 -5.16
N GLY A 39 4.40 4.89 -5.26
CA GLY A 39 5.41 5.85 -4.79
C GLY A 39 5.53 5.97 -3.27
N ASP A 40 4.66 5.30 -2.51
CA ASP A 40 4.57 5.34 -1.05
C ASP A 40 5.04 4.03 -0.38
N LEU A 41 5.76 3.15 -1.08
CA LEU A 41 6.32 1.92 -0.53
C LEU A 41 7.78 2.09 -0.14
N VAL A 42 8.13 1.72 1.09
CA VAL A 42 9.52 1.59 1.56
C VAL A 42 9.81 0.12 1.80
N SER A 43 10.74 -0.45 1.03
CA SER A 43 11.07 -1.87 1.13
C SER A 43 12.51 -2.18 0.69
N ASP A 44 13.11 -3.21 1.31
CA ASP A 44 14.38 -3.83 0.90
C ASP A 44 14.19 -5.09 0.04
N ILE A 45 12.96 -5.36 -0.41
CA ILE A 45 12.64 -6.50 -1.26
C ILE A 45 13.01 -6.14 -2.70
N PRO A 46 13.88 -6.93 -3.36
CA PRO A 46 14.24 -6.66 -4.73
C PRO A 46 13.02 -6.86 -5.64
N PRO A 47 12.72 -5.91 -6.55
CA PRO A 47 11.62 -6.07 -7.52
C PRO A 47 11.69 -7.35 -8.36
N GLY A 48 12.92 -7.86 -8.56
CA GLY A 48 13.18 -9.13 -9.24
C GLY A 48 12.55 -10.35 -8.54
N ALA A 49 12.35 -10.32 -7.22
CA ALA A 49 11.69 -11.41 -6.51
C ALA A 49 10.21 -11.54 -6.89
N LEU A 50 9.49 -10.42 -6.99
CA LEU A 50 8.11 -10.40 -7.45
C LEU A 50 8.01 -10.83 -8.93
N ALA A 51 8.92 -10.33 -9.77
CA ALA A 51 8.98 -10.69 -11.18
C ALA A 51 9.30 -12.18 -11.39
N ALA A 52 10.14 -12.78 -10.54
CA ALA A 52 10.46 -14.21 -10.60
C ALA A 52 9.21 -15.06 -10.33
N VAL A 53 8.44 -14.78 -9.27
CA VAL A 53 7.18 -15.48 -8.97
C VAL A 53 6.17 -15.29 -10.10
N HIS A 54 6.06 -14.07 -10.63
CA HIS A 54 5.18 -13.77 -11.76
C HIS A 54 5.45 -14.65 -12.99
N ARG A 55 6.72 -14.76 -13.37
CA ARG A 55 7.14 -15.57 -14.53
C ARG A 55 7.10 -17.07 -14.25
N GLN A 56 7.48 -17.48 -13.04
CA GLN A 56 7.47 -18.90 -12.64
C GLN A 56 6.09 -19.54 -12.81
N HIS A 57 5.03 -18.78 -12.53
CA HIS A 57 3.67 -19.28 -12.59
C HIS A 57 2.90 -18.88 -13.86
N ASP A 58 3.51 -18.12 -14.78
CA ASP A 58 2.82 -17.45 -15.91
C ASP A 58 1.53 -16.75 -15.46
N ALA A 59 1.64 -15.98 -14.38
CA ALA A 59 0.50 -15.30 -13.77
C ALA A 59 0.05 -14.11 -14.63
N VAL A 60 -1.25 -13.80 -14.64
CA VAL A 60 -1.74 -12.57 -15.27
C VAL A 60 -1.51 -11.34 -14.39
N VAL A 61 -1.52 -11.56 -13.07
CA VAL A 61 -1.12 -10.59 -12.07
C VAL A 61 -0.46 -11.30 -10.89
N THR A 62 0.61 -10.71 -10.37
CA THR A 62 1.20 -11.09 -9.08
C THR A 62 1.24 -9.88 -8.18
N THR A 63 0.62 -9.96 -7.00
CA THR A 63 0.62 -8.87 -6.01
C THR A 63 1.64 -9.12 -4.90
N MET A 64 2.30 -8.06 -4.43
CA MET A 64 3.14 -8.11 -3.24
C MET A 64 2.29 -7.83 -1.99
N LEU A 65 2.39 -8.72 -1.01
CA LEU A 65 1.76 -8.60 0.30
C LEU A 65 2.82 -8.46 1.38
N CYS A 66 2.58 -7.65 2.40
CA CYS A 66 3.43 -7.56 3.59
C CYS A 66 2.60 -7.65 4.87
N SER A 67 3.27 -7.83 6.01
CA SER A 67 2.60 -7.88 7.30
C SER A 67 1.95 -6.53 7.60
N ALA A 68 0.69 -6.55 8.02
CA ALA A 68 0.02 -5.36 8.49
C ALA A 68 0.74 -4.81 9.74
N PRO A 69 1.08 -3.52 9.80
CA PRO A 69 1.74 -2.96 10.97
C PRO A 69 0.88 -3.19 12.23
N VAL A 70 1.53 -3.63 13.30
CA VAL A 70 0.90 -3.85 14.62
C VAL A 70 0.27 -2.54 15.14
N SER A 71 0.86 -1.42 14.74
CA SER A 71 0.30 -0.07 14.80
C SER A 71 -0.65 0.15 13.61
N GLY A 72 -1.83 -0.49 13.63
CA GLY A 72 -2.96 0.03 12.84
C GLY A 72 -3.20 1.50 13.20
N PRO A 73 -3.98 2.28 12.42
CA PRO A 73 -4.34 3.63 12.82
C PRO A 73 -5.04 3.55 14.19
N THR A 74 -4.31 3.83 15.25
CA THR A 74 -4.87 4.16 16.54
C THR A 74 -5.52 5.51 16.30
N GLU A 75 -6.80 5.51 15.94
CA GLU A 75 -7.68 6.58 16.39
C GLU A 75 -7.45 6.63 17.90
N SER A 76 -6.72 7.64 18.33
CA SER A 76 -6.28 7.90 19.69
C SER A 76 -7.51 8.02 20.58
N GLY A 77 -8.01 6.88 21.06
CA GLY A 77 -8.91 6.82 22.19
C GLY A 77 -8.08 7.10 23.43
N SER A 78 -8.00 8.37 23.80
CA SER A 78 -7.55 8.78 25.12
C SER A 78 -8.28 7.94 26.18
N SER A 79 -7.50 7.34 27.07
CA SER A 79 -7.97 6.60 28.22
C SER A 79 -8.77 7.53 29.14
N GLY A 80 -10.09 7.46 29.04
CA GLY A 80 -11.00 8.16 29.93
C GLY A 80 -12.46 8.04 29.46
N GLY A 81 -13.27 7.30 30.21
CA GLY A 81 -14.73 7.26 30.03
C GLY A 81 -15.25 5.94 29.49
N LYS A 82 -16.10 5.29 30.29
CA LYS A 82 -16.87 4.08 29.96
C LYS A 82 -17.72 4.30 28.69
N ASP A 83 -17.91 3.22 27.95
CA ASP A 83 -18.77 3.06 26.77
C ASP A 83 -18.30 3.73 25.47
N LYS A 84 -17.40 3.04 24.75
CA LYS A 84 -17.23 3.24 23.31
C LYS A 84 -17.31 1.90 22.59
N ILE A 85 -18.36 1.74 21.78
CA ILE A 85 -18.44 0.75 20.71
C ILE A 85 -17.15 0.91 19.89
N LYS A 86 -16.22 -0.06 20.00
CA LYS A 86 -15.01 -0.09 19.16
C LYS A 86 -15.47 -0.07 17.71
N LYS A 87 -15.14 0.99 16.96
CA LYS A 87 -15.28 0.97 15.50
C LYS A 87 -14.61 -0.31 14.98
N PRO A 88 -15.25 -1.09 14.09
CA PRO A 88 -14.66 -2.33 13.59
C PRO A 88 -13.36 -1.98 12.87
N ARG A 89 -12.27 -2.65 13.27
CA ARG A 89 -10.99 -2.56 12.57
C ARG A 89 -11.22 -3.04 11.14
N ARG A 90 -10.93 -2.17 10.16
CA ARG A 90 -11.04 -2.49 8.74
C ARG A 90 -9.84 -3.32 8.33
N TYR A 91 -9.98 -4.64 8.36
CA TYR A 91 -8.93 -5.55 7.91
C TYR A 91 -9.10 -5.86 6.43
N ASN A 92 -7.99 -6.02 5.71
CA ASN A 92 -8.04 -6.68 4.41
C ASN A 92 -8.18 -8.18 4.67
N ILE A 93 -8.99 -8.84 3.85
CA ILE A 93 -9.17 -10.29 3.93
C ILE A 93 -8.59 -10.89 2.67
N ILE A 94 -7.55 -11.69 2.86
CA ILE A 94 -6.78 -12.30 1.78
C ILE A 94 -6.99 -13.80 1.85
N GLY A 95 -7.47 -14.35 0.75
CA GLY A 95 -7.63 -15.78 0.56
C GLY A 95 -6.53 -16.36 -0.29
N LEU A 96 -5.81 -17.32 0.26
CA LEU A 96 -4.66 -17.97 -0.35
C LEU A 96 -4.91 -19.46 -0.51
N ASP A 97 -4.21 -20.08 -1.45
CA ASP A 97 -4.10 -21.53 -1.51
C ASP A 97 -3.16 -22.06 -0.41
N PRO A 98 -3.15 -23.38 -0.13
CA PRO A 98 -2.30 -23.96 0.91
C PRO A 98 -0.79 -23.75 0.70
N SER A 99 -0.34 -23.61 -0.56
CA SER A 99 1.07 -23.31 -0.87
C SER A 99 1.42 -21.83 -0.72
N LYS A 100 0.43 -20.95 -0.53
CA LYS A 100 0.57 -19.48 -0.40
C LYS A 100 1.18 -18.83 -1.64
N GLN A 101 0.92 -19.39 -2.82
CA GLN A 101 1.43 -18.90 -4.10
C GLN A 101 0.33 -18.23 -4.94
N PHE A 102 -0.92 -18.63 -4.75
CA PHE A 102 -2.07 -18.19 -5.52
C PHE A 102 -3.02 -17.33 -4.70
N LEU A 103 -3.46 -16.23 -5.31
CA LEU A 103 -4.48 -15.35 -4.77
C LEU A 103 -5.86 -15.85 -5.19
N LEU A 104 -6.62 -16.35 -4.22
CA LEU A 104 -7.95 -16.91 -4.44
C LEU A 104 -9.07 -15.93 -4.10
N HIS A 105 -8.81 -15.04 -3.16
CA HIS A 105 -9.75 -14.01 -2.76
C HIS A 105 -9.03 -12.77 -2.24
N ILE A 106 -9.60 -11.61 -2.50
CA ILE A 106 -9.20 -10.35 -1.89
C ILE A 106 -10.46 -9.53 -1.63
N ALA A 107 -10.60 -9.08 -0.39
CA ALA A 107 -11.59 -8.10 0.01
C ALA A 107 -10.88 -7.00 0.79
N THR A 108 -11.07 -5.76 0.36
CA THR A 108 -10.48 -4.60 1.02
C THR A 108 -11.33 -4.20 2.22
N GLY A 109 -10.72 -3.64 3.26
CA GLY A 109 -11.45 -3.34 4.51
C GLY A 109 -12.64 -2.37 4.39
N ALA A 110 -12.84 -1.71 3.23
CA ALA A 110 -14.04 -0.94 2.93
C ALA A 110 -15.25 -1.81 2.53
N GLU A 111 -15.00 -2.99 1.97
CA GLU A 111 -16.02 -3.95 1.51
C GLU A 111 -16.43 -4.94 2.61
N VAL A 112 -15.62 -5.06 3.67
CA VAL A 112 -15.84 -6.01 4.77
C VAL A 112 -16.79 -5.39 5.79
N GLU A 113 -18.10 -5.50 5.55
CA GLU A 113 -19.12 -5.05 6.51
C GLU A 113 -19.29 -6.06 7.65
N LYS A 114 -19.69 -7.30 7.31
CA LYS A 114 -19.94 -8.40 8.27
C LYS A 114 -19.70 -9.80 7.68
N GLU A 115 -19.93 -9.98 6.37
CA GLU A 115 -19.85 -11.27 5.69
C GLU A 115 -18.93 -11.19 4.47
N ILE A 116 -18.29 -12.32 4.14
CA ILE A 116 -17.39 -12.45 3.00
C ILE A 116 -18.05 -13.40 2.00
N GLN A 117 -18.15 -12.95 0.74
CA GLN A 117 -18.72 -13.77 -0.34
C GLN A 117 -17.59 -14.44 -1.13
N ILE A 118 -17.52 -15.76 -1.06
CA ILE A 118 -16.52 -16.57 -1.77
C ILE A 118 -17.22 -17.37 -2.88
N GLN A 119 -16.66 -17.34 -4.09
CA GLN A 119 -17.20 -18.12 -5.19
C GLN A 119 -17.00 -19.62 -4.94
N LYS A 120 -18.11 -20.38 -4.97
CA LYS A 120 -18.09 -21.85 -4.81
C LYS A 120 -17.19 -22.54 -5.83
N SER A 121 -17.06 -22.00 -7.04
CA SER A 121 -16.18 -22.51 -8.09
C SER A 121 -14.71 -22.50 -7.69
N ILE A 122 -14.26 -21.47 -6.97
CA ILE A 122 -12.88 -21.36 -6.49
C ILE A 122 -12.63 -22.38 -5.39
N LEU A 123 -13.52 -22.46 -4.40
CA LEU A 123 -13.41 -23.43 -3.30
C LEU A 123 -13.39 -24.88 -3.79
N ARG A 124 -14.21 -25.20 -4.80
CA ARG A 124 -14.21 -26.53 -5.44
C ARG A 124 -12.94 -26.85 -6.22
N ALA A 125 -12.21 -25.83 -6.67
CA ALA A 125 -11.00 -26.05 -7.44
C ALA A 125 -9.79 -26.31 -6.53
N VAL A 126 -9.66 -25.54 -5.44
CA VAL A 126 -8.46 -25.56 -4.58
C VAL A 126 -8.55 -26.50 -3.38
N ASP A 127 -9.73 -27.08 -3.13
CA ASP A 127 -10.13 -27.91 -1.97
C ASP A 127 -10.03 -27.22 -0.60
N GLN A 128 -8.92 -26.52 -0.34
CA GLN A 128 -8.64 -25.78 0.88
C GLN A 128 -8.20 -24.35 0.55
N MET A 129 -8.62 -23.42 1.40
CA MET A 129 -8.30 -22.00 1.28
C MET A 129 -7.91 -21.46 2.65
N GLU A 130 -6.75 -20.82 2.74
CA GLU A 130 -6.28 -20.13 3.94
C GLU A 130 -6.76 -18.67 3.89
N ILE A 131 -7.41 -18.21 4.96
CA ILE A 131 -7.86 -16.82 5.08
C ILE A 131 -6.94 -16.10 6.07
N ARG A 132 -6.32 -15.01 5.59
CA ARG A 132 -5.41 -14.15 6.36
C ARG A 132 -5.95 -12.72 6.46
N ALA A 133 -5.91 -12.18 7.67
CA ALA A 133 -6.30 -10.79 7.98
C ALA A 133 -5.13 -9.94 8.51
N ASP A 134 -3.95 -10.55 8.63
CA ASP A 134 -2.70 -9.99 9.11
C ASP A 134 -1.78 -9.51 7.97
N LEU A 135 -2.24 -9.64 6.71
CA LEU A 135 -1.55 -9.17 5.52
C LEU A 135 -2.15 -7.89 4.97
N MET A 136 -1.31 -7.06 4.38
CA MET A 136 -1.67 -5.85 3.66
C MET A 136 -1.12 -5.85 2.23
N ASP A 137 -1.85 -5.19 1.34
CA ASP A 137 -1.42 -4.98 -0.05
C ASP A 137 -0.34 -3.88 -0.12
N ALA A 138 0.85 -4.25 -0.60
CA ALA A 138 1.99 -3.34 -0.76
C ALA A 138 1.85 -2.42 -1.99
N HIS A 139 0.74 -2.47 -2.73
CA HIS A 139 0.51 -1.76 -4.00
C HIS A 139 1.69 -1.91 -4.98
N THR A 140 2.24 -3.12 -5.04
CA THR A 140 3.24 -3.48 -6.04
C THR A 140 2.75 -4.71 -6.78
N TYR A 141 2.63 -4.57 -8.09
CA TYR A 141 1.99 -5.56 -8.95
C TYR A 141 2.86 -5.85 -10.15
N ALA A 142 3.01 -7.13 -10.50
CA ALA A 142 3.53 -7.53 -11.81
C ALA A 142 2.35 -7.99 -12.67
N PHE A 143 2.18 -7.42 -13.85
CA PHE A 143 1.11 -7.75 -14.78
C PHE A 143 1.65 -8.30 -16.10
N LYS A 144 0.93 -9.27 -16.66
CA LYS A 144 1.09 -9.64 -18.08
C LYS A 144 0.48 -8.53 -18.93
N ARG A 145 1.28 -7.87 -19.78
CA ARG A 145 0.87 -6.66 -20.52
C ARG A 145 -0.39 -6.88 -21.36
N SER A 146 -0.50 -8.03 -22.03
CA SER A 146 -1.67 -8.33 -22.88
C SER A 146 -2.98 -8.31 -22.09
N VAL A 147 -2.98 -8.90 -20.88
CA VAL A 147 -4.15 -8.92 -20.00
C VAL A 147 -4.39 -7.55 -19.39
N LEU A 148 -3.32 -6.85 -19.01
CA LEU A 148 -3.43 -5.49 -18.50
C LEU A 148 -4.12 -4.56 -19.53
N GLN A 149 -3.66 -4.60 -20.78
CA GLN A 149 -4.23 -3.80 -21.87
C GLN A 149 -5.70 -4.15 -22.11
N GLU A 150 -6.02 -5.46 -22.18
CA GLU A 150 -7.38 -5.95 -22.36
C GLU A 150 -8.32 -5.41 -21.26
N VAL A 151 -7.92 -5.49 -19.99
CA VAL A 151 -8.73 -4.98 -18.88
C VAL A 151 -8.86 -3.45 -18.95
N LEU A 152 -7.79 -2.72 -19.28
CA LEU A 152 -7.84 -1.27 -19.38
C LEU A 152 -8.77 -0.79 -20.51
N ASP A 153 -8.83 -1.54 -21.62
CA ASP A 153 -9.66 -1.24 -22.78
C ASP A 153 -11.13 -1.64 -22.56
N GLU A 154 -11.39 -2.82 -21.99
CA GLU A 154 -12.76 -3.33 -21.76
C GLU A 154 -13.45 -2.71 -20.54
N LYS A 155 -12.69 -2.22 -19.56
CA LYS A 155 -13.18 -1.70 -18.28
C LYS A 155 -12.77 -0.25 -18.10
N ASP A 156 -13.29 0.61 -18.96
CA ASP A 156 -13.11 2.07 -18.94
C ASP A 156 -13.46 2.72 -17.58
N LYS A 157 -14.44 2.17 -16.87
CA LYS A 157 -14.90 2.66 -15.56
C LYS A 157 -13.98 2.33 -14.37
N PHE A 158 -13.00 1.44 -14.53
CA PHE A 158 -12.07 1.12 -13.44
C PHE A 158 -11.17 2.31 -13.14
N ARG A 159 -11.16 2.71 -11.86
CA ARG A 159 -10.39 3.84 -11.33
C ARG A 159 -9.22 3.37 -10.47
N SER A 160 -9.35 2.26 -9.76
CA SER A 160 -8.36 1.76 -8.81
C SER A 160 -7.83 0.38 -9.19
N ILE A 161 -6.50 0.23 -9.26
CA ILE A 161 -5.87 -1.08 -9.47
C ILE A 161 -6.24 -2.04 -8.32
N LYS A 162 -6.21 -1.53 -7.09
CA LYS A 162 -6.48 -2.32 -5.87
C LYS A 162 -7.95 -2.66 -5.69
N GLU A 163 -8.84 -1.70 -5.92
CA GLU A 163 -10.27 -1.86 -5.57
C GLU A 163 -11.10 -2.38 -6.75
N ASP A 164 -10.67 -2.13 -7.99
CA ASP A 164 -11.41 -2.56 -9.18
C ASP A 164 -10.68 -3.70 -9.92
N MET A 165 -9.47 -3.45 -10.41
CA MET A 165 -8.79 -4.35 -11.35
C MET A 165 -8.38 -5.67 -10.73
N LEU A 166 -7.69 -5.64 -9.59
CA LEU A 166 -7.19 -6.83 -8.93
C LEU A 166 -8.35 -7.74 -8.45
N PRO A 167 -9.40 -7.24 -7.76
CA PRO A 167 -10.56 -8.07 -7.42
C PRO A 167 -11.28 -8.63 -8.66
N TYR A 168 -11.37 -7.85 -9.75
CA TYR A 168 -11.93 -8.33 -11.02
C TYR A 168 -11.14 -9.52 -11.59
N LEU A 169 -9.80 -9.41 -11.65
CA LEU A 169 -8.93 -10.48 -12.13
C LEU A 169 -9.04 -11.73 -11.26
N VAL A 170 -9.03 -11.58 -9.93
CA VAL A 170 -9.17 -12.70 -8.99
C VAL A 170 -10.53 -13.39 -9.12
N ARG A 171 -11.62 -12.62 -9.28
CA ARG A 171 -13.00 -13.15 -9.45
C ARG A 171 -13.25 -13.76 -10.83
N SER A 172 -12.39 -13.50 -11.82
CA SER A 172 -12.55 -14.00 -13.19
C SER A 172 -11.69 -15.22 -13.50
N GLN A 173 -10.79 -15.64 -12.61
CA GLN A 173 -9.86 -16.77 -12.80
C GLN A 173 -10.52 -18.09 -13.25
N MET A 174 -11.80 -18.31 -12.93
CA MET A 174 -12.51 -19.57 -13.19
C MET A 174 -13.70 -19.44 -14.15
N LYS A 175 -13.82 -18.30 -14.85
CA LYS A 175 -14.94 -18.07 -15.77
C LYS A 175 -14.79 -18.94 -17.02
N SER A 176 -15.86 -19.66 -17.35
CA SER A 176 -15.99 -20.34 -18.64
C SER A 176 -16.50 -19.34 -19.69
N GLU A 177 -15.94 -19.36 -20.90
CA GLU A 177 -16.36 -18.47 -22.02
C GLU A 177 -17.83 -18.62 -22.44
N VAL A 178 -18.54 -19.63 -21.93
CA VAL A 178 -19.96 -19.91 -22.22
C VAL A 178 -20.91 -18.75 -21.84
N LEU A 179 -20.44 -17.75 -21.09
CA LEU A 179 -21.22 -16.55 -20.74
C LEU A 179 -20.90 -15.29 -21.56
N LEU A 180 -19.91 -15.32 -22.46
CA LEU A 180 -19.51 -14.16 -23.26
C LEU A 180 -19.98 -14.23 -24.72
N ASN A 181 -20.19 -15.44 -25.26
CA ASN A 181 -20.64 -15.63 -26.64
C ASN A 181 -22.04 -16.26 -26.68
N GLY A 182 -23.07 -15.43 -26.83
CA GLY A 182 -24.38 -15.89 -27.33
C GLY A 182 -25.63 -15.35 -26.63
N ALA A 183 -25.88 -14.05 -26.76
CA ALA A 183 -27.25 -13.60 -27.03
C ALA A 183 -27.19 -12.32 -27.88
N PRO A 184 -27.27 -12.42 -29.22
CA PRO A 184 -27.84 -11.33 -29.99
C PRO A 184 -29.26 -11.15 -29.48
N GLN A 185 -29.61 -9.96 -29.00
CA GLN A 185 -31.01 -9.60 -28.79
C GLN A 185 -31.72 -9.63 -30.15
N ALA A 186 -32.36 -10.76 -30.45
CA ALA A 186 -33.38 -10.85 -31.48
C ALA A 186 -34.73 -10.50 -30.85
N LYS A 187 -35.36 -9.49 -31.43
CA LYS A 187 -36.73 -9.05 -31.15
C LYS A 187 -37.73 -10.18 -31.43
N ASN A 188 -38.76 -10.25 -30.58
CA ASN A 188 -40.11 -10.79 -30.80
C ASN A 188 -40.29 -12.20 -31.41
N GLY A 189 -41.06 -13.05 -30.70
CA GLY A 189 -41.80 -14.14 -31.33
C GLY A 189 -42.07 -15.33 -30.42
N ASN A 190 -43.34 -15.51 -30.07
CA ASN A 190 -43.92 -16.71 -29.46
C ASN A 190 -43.47 -17.99 -30.19
N GLU A 191 -42.97 -19.02 -29.49
CA GLU A 191 -43.23 -20.45 -29.82
C GLU A 191 -42.63 -21.44 -28.80
N LYS A 192 -43.31 -22.58 -28.67
CA LYS A 192 -43.18 -23.62 -27.64
C LYS A 192 -41.80 -24.31 -27.63
N VAL A 193 -41.23 -24.44 -26.44
CA VAL A 193 -40.05 -25.31 -26.19
C VAL A 193 -40.49 -26.77 -26.13
N SER A 194 -40.19 -27.53 -27.18
CA SER A 194 -40.25 -29.00 -27.19
C SER A 194 -38.97 -29.57 -26.55
N SER A 195 -39.18 -30.51 -25.63
CA SER A 195 -38.20 -31.33 -24.95
C SER A 195 -37.34 -32.16 -25.91
N GLN A 196 -36.04 -31.86 -26.04
CA GLN A 196 -35.00 -32.78 -26.53
C GLN A 196 -33.61 -32.16 -26.29
N ASN A 197 -32.92 -32.60 -25.22
CA ASN A 197 -31.44 -32.76 -25.14
C ASN A 197 -30.94 -33.09 -23.71
N ASN A 198 -31.66 -33.94 -22.98
CA ASN A 198 -31.24 -34.32 -21.62
C ASN A 198 -29.96 -35.18 -21.63
N GLN A 199 -29.60 -35.81 -22.74
CA GLN A 199 -28.43 -36.69 -22.81
C GLN A 199 -27.11 -35.92 -22.95
N ALA A 200 -27.08 -34.84 -23.74
CA ALA A 200 -25.92 -33.95 -23.83
C ALA A 200 -25.66 -33.20 -22.52
N VAL A 201 -26.72 -32.73 -21.86
CA VAL A 201 -26.64 -32.04 -20.56
C VAL A 201 -26.14 -32.98 -19.47
N VAL A 202 -26.58 -34.25 -19.45
CA VAL A 202 -26.11 -35.25 -18.48
C VAL A 202 -24.65 -35.62 -18.72
N SER A 203 -24.23 -35.83 -19.98
CA SER A 203 -22.82 -36.05 -20.31
C SER A 203 -21.93 -34.86 -19.94
N GLN A 204 -22.44 -33.62 -20.05
CA GLN A 204 -21.76 -32.40 -19.62
C GLN A 204 -21.73 -32.23 -18.10
N ILE A 205 -22.76 -32.67 -17.37
CA ILE A 205 -22.77 -32.69 -15.90
C ILE A 205 -21.78 -33.73 -15.37
N LEU A 206 -21.69 -34.91 -16.00
CA LEU A 206 -20.71 -35.94 -15.66
C LEU A 206 -19.27 -35.49 -15.95
N ALA A 207 -19.01 -34.83 -17.09
CA ALA A 207 -17.70 -34.24 -17.39
C ALA A 207 -17.31 -33.11 -16.40
N ASN A 208 -18.29 -32.37 -15.90
CA ASN A 208 -18.10 -31.35 -14.86
C ASN A 208 -18.04 -31.90 -13.43
N ALA A 209 -18.42 -33.18 -13.22
CA ALA A 209 -18.33 -33.84 -11.92
C ALA A 209 -16.92 -34.37 -11.63
N SER A 210 -16.15 -34.63 -12.70
CA SER A 210 -14.70 -34.89 -12.63
C SER A 210 -13.93 -33.58 -12.80
N THR A 211 -14.07 -32.64 -11.85
CA THR A 211 -13.20 -31.45 -11.83
C THR A 211 -11.77 -31.90 -11.49
N PRO A 212 -10.79 -31.71 -12.39
CA PRO A 212 -9.39 -31.87 -12.01
C PRO A 212 -9.06 -30.83 -10.94
N SER A 213 -8.15 -31.16 -10.02
CA SER A 213 -7.62 -30.24 -9.01
C SER A 213 -7.19 -28.92 -9.67
N PHE A 214 -7.26 -27.79 -8.95
CA PHE A 214 -6.75 -26.49 -9.41
C PHE A 214 -5.38 -26.66 -10.09
N HIS A 215 -4.49 -27.46 -9.50
CA HIS A 215 -3.17 -27.75 -10.07
C HIS A 215 -3.20 -28.57 -11.38
N ASP A 216 -4.11 -29.54 -11.51
CA ASP A 216 -4.22 -30.43 -12.67
C ASP A 216 -4.81 -29.72 -13.90
N LEU A 217 -5.77 -28.82 -13.67
CA LEU A 217 -6.35 -27.96 -14.72
C LEU A 217 -5.30 -27.04 -15.35
N TYR A 218 -4.30 -26.62 -14.59
CA TYR A 218 -3.23 -25.76 -15.09
C TYR A 218 -2.00 -26.52 -15.59
N ALA A 219 -1.76 -27.75 -15.16
CA ALA A 219 -0.68 -28.58 -15.69
C ALA A 219 -0.96 -29.07 -17.13
N SER A 220 -2.23 -29.13 -17.52
CA SER A 220 -2.67 -29.80 -18.76
C SER A 220 -2.91 -28.89 -19.97
N SER A 221 -2.59 -27.59 -19.90
CA SER A 221 -2.89 -26.60 -20.96
C SER A 221 -2.10 -26.77 -22.27
N ASN A 222 -1.30 -27.82 -22.44
CA ASN A 222 -0.46 -28.00 -23.63
C ASN A 222 -1.01 -28.95 -24.70
N ASN A 223 -2.15 -29.59 -24.49
CA ASN A 223 -2.74 -30.50 -25.48
C ASN A 223 -4.09 -29.96 -25.98
N GLY A 224 -4.10 -29.58 -27.26
CA GLY A 224 -5.21 -28.93 -27.91
C GLY A 224 -6.50 -29.75 -27.96
N THR A 225 -7.59 -29.03 -28.20
CA THR A 225 -8.97 -29.48 -28.47
C THR A 225 -9.84 -29.83 -27.25
N THR A 226 -10.10 -28.87 -26.35
CA THR A 226 -11.34 -28.84 -25.53
C THR A 226 -11.70 -27.38 -25.19
N LEU A 227 -13.00 -27.10 -25.09
CA LEU A 227 -13.66 -25.82 -24.76
C LEU A 227 -12.74 -24.86 -23.95
N VAL A 228 -12.36 -23.71 -24.51
CA VAL A 228 -11.44 -22.75 -23.88
C VAL A 228 -12.10 -22.14 -22.64
N ARG A 229 -11.95 -22.83 -21.50
CA ARG A 229 -12.14 -22.21 -20.20
C ARG A 229 -10.93 -21.29 -20.05
N ARG A 230 -11.16 -19.97 -20.10
CA ARG A 230 -10.09 -18.99 -19.94
C ARG A 230 -9.73 -18.95 -18.45
N ILE A 231 -8.92 -19.93 -18.04
CA ILE A 231 -8.45 -20.05 -16.68
C ILE A 231 -7.13 -19.27 -16.58
N HIS A 232 -7.06 -18.29 -15.69
CA HIS A 232 -5.84 -17.51 -15.48
C HIS A 232 -5.46 -17.46 -14.01
N LYS A 233 -4.16 -17.33 -13.75
CA LYS A 233 -3.58 -17.36 -12.41
C LYS A 233 -3.31 -15.96 -11.91
N CYS A 234 -3.81 -15.66 -10.71
CA CYS A 234 -3.40 -14.54 -9.89
C CYS A 234 -2.50 -15.09 -8.79
N CYS A 235 -1.30 -14.55 -8.66
CA CYS A 235 -0.31 -15.00 -7.70
C CYS A 235 -0.07 -13.96 -6.60
N VAL A 236 0.58 -14.40 -5.52
CA VAL A 236 1.07 -13.53 -4.47
C VAL A 236 2.57 -13.71 -4.26
N TYR A 237 3.23 -12.64 -3.87
CA TYR A 237 4.53 -12.68 -3.22
C TYR A 237 4.36 -12.12 -1.82
N ILE A 238 4.54 -12.96 -0.80
CA ILE A 238 4.45 -12.53 0.60
C ILE A 238 5.86 -12.14 1.06
N ALA A 239 6.03 -10.88 1.43
CA ALA A 239 7.25 -10.37 2.04
C ALA A 239 7.60 -11.20 3.27
N SER A 240 8.85 -11.67 3.34
CA SER A 240 9.36 -12.34 4.53
C SER A 240 9.37 -11.36 5.71
N GLU A 241 9.07 -11.84 6.92
CA GLU A 241 9.19 -11.07 8.15
C GLU A 241 10.62 -10.59 8.44
N SER A 242 11.62 -11.21 7.80
CA SER A 242 13.03 -10.79 7.87
C SER A 242 13.38 -9.57 7.00
N ARG A 243 12.44 -9.12 6.17
CA ARG A 243 12.62 -8.03 5.19
C ARG A 243 11.73 -6.86 5.54
N TYR A 244 12.22 -5.65 5.30
CA TYR A 244 11.44 -4.46 5.53
C TYR A 244 10.49 -4.20 4.36
N CYS A 245 9.20 -4.02 4.64
CA CYS A 245 8.19 -3.71 3.63
C CYS A 245 6.99 -3.00 4.29
N GLN A 246 6.97 -1.67 4.22
CA GLN A 246 5.99 -0.82 4.87
C GLN A 246 5.47 0.25 3.90
N ARG A 247 4.17 0.58 4.01
CA ARG A 247 3.51 1.61 3.21
C ARG A 247 3.34 2.90 3.99
N VAL A 248 3.72 4.01 3.39
CA VAL A 248 3.59 5.37 3.92
C VAL A 248 2.19 5.92 3.61
N ASN A 249 1.14 5.27 4.11
CA ASN A 249 -0.26 5.64 3.82
C ASN A 249 -0.98 6.33 4.99
N SER A 250 -0.26 6.58 6.09
CA SER A 250 -0.76 7.28 7.27
C SER A 250 0.35 8.09 7.92
N ILE A 251 -0.02 9.11 8.71
CA ILE A 251 0.94 9.92 9.48
C ILE A 251 1.71 9.06 10.48
N GLN A 252 1.04 8.05 11.06
CA GLN A 252 1.67 7.10 11.96
C GLN A 252 2.71 6.26 11.24
N ALA A 253 2.36 5.68 10.08
CA ALA A 253 3.31 4.94 9.26
C ALA A 253 4.49 5.82 8.80
N PHE A 254 4.23 7.07 8.40
CA PHE A 254 5.29 8.02 8.08
C PHE A 254 6.26 8.22 9.25
N SER A 255 5.74 8.41 10.46
CA SER A 255 6.56 8.62 11.66
C SER A 255 7.34 7.36 12.05
N ASP A 256 6.71 6.19 11.93
CA ASP A 256 7.32 4.90 12.25
C ASP A 256 8.42 4.56 11.24
N ILE A 257 8.15 4.68 9.94
CA ILE A 257 9.13 4.37 8.89
C ILE A 257 10.35 5.29 8.97
N ASN A 258 10.16 6.60 9.22
CA ASN A 258 11.28 7.53 9.42
C ASN A 258 12.19 7.09 10.58
N ARG A 259 11.61 6.59 11.67
CA ARG A 259 12.36 6.12 12.84
C ARG A 259 13.04 4.77 12.56
N ASP A 260 12.37 3.86 11.88
CA ASP A 260 12.89 2.54 11.53
C ASP A 260 14.11 2.65 10.61
N VAL A 261 14.05 3.55 9.61
CA VAL A 261 15.17 3.81 8.69
C VAL A 261 16.39 4.42 9.40
N ILE A 262 16.20 5.11 10.53
CA ILE A 262 17.28 5.64 11.37
C ILE A 262 17.69 4.62 12.44
N GLY A 263 16.95 3.54 12.63
CA GLY A 263 17.25 2.51 13.61
C GLY A 263 17.51 1.18 12.93
N ASP A 264 16.52 0.30 13.07
CA ASP A 264 16.60 -1.12 12.77
C ASP A 264 16.82 -1.41 11.27
N VAL A 265 16.56 -0.43 10.40
CA VAL A 265 16.57 -0.57 8.93
C VAL A 265 17.52 0.44 8.28
N SER A 266 18.58 0.79 9.00
CA SER A 266 19.62 1.73 8.55
C SER A 266 20.28 1.39 7.21
N HIS A 267 20.30 0.11 6.83
CA HIS A 267 20.83 -0.34 5.54
C HIS A 267 20.09 0.26 4.34
N LEU A 268 18.83 0.69 4.51
CA LEU A 268 18.08 1.39 3.47
C LEU A 268 18.52 2.84 3.28
N SER A 269 19.01 3.48 4.34
CA SER A 269 19.41 4.89 4.32
C SER A 269 20.80 5.10 3.71
N GLY A 270 21.66 4.07 3.77
CA GLY A 270 23.05 4.16 3.34
C GLY A 270 23.97 4.98 4.26
N TYR A 271 23.47 5.47 5.40
CA TYR A 271 24.25 6.25 6.36
C TYR A 271 24.90 5.37 7.43
N SER A 272 26.07 5.81 7.91
CA SER A 272 26.78 5.17 9.00
C SER A 272 26.49 5.86 10.33
N PHE A 273 26.25 5.07 11.37
CA PHE A 273 26.00 5.57 12.72
C PHE A 273 27.25 6.11 13.40
N SER A 274 27.04 7.08 14.29
CA SER A 274 28.03 7.42 15.30
C SER A 274 28.05 6.34 16.41
N ALA A 275 29.06 6.42 17.30
CA ALA A 275 29.17 5.55 18.48
C ALA A 275 27.92 5.57 19.41
N HIS A 276 27.04 6.57 19.29
CA HIS A 276 25.84 6.72 20.11
C HIS A 276 24.55 6.24 19.42
N ASN A 277 24.68 5.49 18.32
CA ASN A 277 23.55 5.02 17.50
C ASN A 277 22.64 6.16 17.01
N ASN A 278 23.26 7.29 16.65
CA ASN A 278 22.61 8.47 16.08
C ASN A 278 23.37 8.92 14.83
N ILE A 279 22.72 9.75 14.01
CA ILE A 279 23.30 10.28 12.77
C ILE A 279 23.33 11.80 12.87
N ILE A 280 24.52 12.38 12.94
CA ILE A 280 24.71 13.83 13.01
C ILE A 280 25.58 14.23 11.82
N HIS A 281 25.03 15.05 10.94
CA HIS A 281 25.77 15.55 9.79
C HIS A 281 26.92 16.46 10.26
N PRO A 282 28.12 16.41 9.66
CA PRO A 282 29.28 17.21 10.08
C PRO A 282 29.05 18.72 10.09
N SER A 283 28.14 19.23 9.26
CA SER A 283 27.80 20.65 9.20
C SER A 283 26.79 21.09 10.28
N ALA A 284 26.20 20.16 11.03
CA ALA A 284 25.19 20.47 12.03
C ALA A 284 25.84 21.11 13.25
N GLN A 285 25.22 22.15 13.80
CA GLN A 285 25.74 22.88 14.97
C GLN A 285 24.89 22.53 16.19
N ILE A 286 25.56 22.08 17.25
CA ILE A 286 24.91 21.66 18.50
C ILE A 286 25.39 22.58 19.63
N GLY A 287 24.46 23.24 20.29
CA GLY A 287 24.71 24.12 21.42
C GLY A 287 25.24 23.41 22.66
N SER A 288 25.66 24.19 23.65
CA SER A 288 26.20 23.69 24.91
C SER A 288 25.14 22.96 25.73
N ARG A 289 25.53 21.85 26.39
CA ARG A 289 24.64 21.01 27.22
C ARG A 289 23.44 20.43 26.46
N THR A 290 23.57 20.27 25.15
CA THR A 290 22.53 19.67 24.32
C THR A 290 22.80 18.19 24.09
N ALA A 291 21.76 17.36 24.20
CA ALA A 291 21.86 15.91 24.10
C ALA A 291 21.01 15.36 22.95
N VAL A 292 21.65 14.63 22.05
CA VAL A 292 21.02 13.88 20.96
C VAL A 292 21.12 12.39 21.28
N GLY A 293 19.99 11.78 21.61
CA GLY A 293 19.91 10.37 21.99
C GLY A 293 20.08 9.40 20.81
N PRO A 294 20.03 8.08 21.07
CA PRO A 294 20.01 7.07 20.01
C PRO A 294 18.75 7.18 19.15
N HIS A 295 18.83 6.66 17.93
CA HIS A 295 17.78 6.73 16.90
C HIS A 295 17.33 8.16 16.59
N CYS A 296 18.28 9.09 16.67
CA CYS A 296 18.05 10.48 16.29
C CYS A 296 18.89 10.84 15.07
N MET A 297 18.37 11.75 14.27
CA MET A 297 19.07 12.26 13.10
C MET A 297 19.05 13.79 13.12
N LEU A 298 20.22 14.41 12.92
CA LEU A 298 20.37 15.83 12.65
C LEU A 298 21.02 16.01 11.29
N TRP A 299 20.27 16.58 10.36
CA TRP A 299 20.74 16.76 9.00
C TRP A 299 21.60 18.01 8.79
N GLU A 300 22.10 18.14 7.56
CA GLU A 300 22.93 19.24 7.11
C GLU A 300 22.32 20.63 7.37
N GLY A 301 23.20 21.58 7.67
CA GLY A 301 22.86 22.98 7.94
C GLY A 301 21.97 23.24 9.17
N SER A 302 21.57 22.22 9.93
CA SER A 302 20.71 22.40 11.10
C SER A 302 21.48 22.90 12.32
N GLN A 303 20.85 23.83 13.05
CA GLN A 303 21.42 24.52 14.20
C GLN A 303 20.51 24.31 15.40
N MET A 304 21.09 23.87 16.51
CA MET A 304 20.37 23.62 17.75
C MET A 304 20.98 24.43 18.89
N GLY A 305 20.16 25.18 19.63
CA GLY A 305 20.58 25.99 20.77
C GLY A 305 21.01 25.17 21.99
N ASP A 306 21.33 25.86 23.08
CA ASP A 306 21.79 25.25 24.32
C ASP A 306 20.67 24.54 25.09
N LYS A 307 21.04 23.53 25.89
CA LYS A 307 20.14 22.76 26.78
C LYS A 307 18.99 22.05 26.06
N CYS A 308 19.17 21.68 24.79
CA CYS A 308 18.15 20.97 24.04
C CYS A 308 18.25 19.44 24.26
N SER A 309 17.13 18.73 24.10
CA SER A 309 17.09 17.26 24.18
C SER A 309 16.29 16.66 23.03
N VAL A 310 16.93 15.77 22.28
CA VAL A 310 16.33 15.08 21.13
C VAL A 310 16.36 13.57 21.40
N LYS A 311 15.20 12.90 21.33
CA LYS A 311 15.08 11.45 21.57
C LYS A 311 14.17 10.80 20.52
N ARG A 312 14.65 9.72 19.86
CA ARG A 312 13.92 8.99 18.81
C ARG A 312 13.26 9.92 17.78
N SER A 313 13.97 10.93 17.30
CA SER A 313 13.39 11.99 16.47
C SER A 313 14.29 12.34 15.28
N VAL A 314 13.66 12.78 14.21
CA VAL A 314 14.32 13.13 12.94
C VAL A 314 14.27 14.64 12.77
N ILE A 315 15.41 15.26 12.53
CA ILE A 315 15.52 16.69 12.25
C ILE A 315 16.08 16.84 10.84
N GLY A 316 15.26 17.38 9.95
CA GLY A 316 15.56 17.65 8.55
C GLY A 316 16.60 18.77 8.37
N ARG A 317 16.77 19.19 7.11
CA ARG A 317 17.85 20.09 6.70
C ARG A 317 17.56 21.53 7.08
N HIS A 318 18.61 22.30 7.38
CA HIS A 318 18.53 23.75 7.61
C HIS A 318 17.50 24.17 8.68
N CYS A 319 17.29 23.33 9.69
CA CYS A 319 16.41 23.67 10.81
C CYS A 319 17.09 24.62 11.79
N ARG A 320 16.33 25.53 12.38
CA ARG A 320 16.78 26.42 13.47
C ARG A 320 16.01 26.10 14.74
N ILE A 321 16.66 25.45 15.70
CA ILE A 321 16.08 25.07 16.98
C ILE A 321 16.65 25.99 18.05
N GLY A 322 15.77 26.69 18.76
CA GLY A 322 16.11 27.61 19.85
C GLY A 322 16.68 26.93 21.09
N TYR A 323 16.67 27.64 22.22
CA TYR A 323 17.21 27.20 23.50
C TYR A 323 16.19 26.37 24.30
N ASN A 324 16.67 25.39 25.07
CA ASN A 324 15.84 24.59 25.99
C ASN A 324 14.65 23.88 25.32
N VAL A 325 14.83 23.40 24.08
CA VAL A 325 13.81 22.68 23.31
C VAL A 325 13.88 21.18 23.58
N LYS A 326 12.72 20.54 23.73
CA LYS A 326 12.60 19.08 23.89
C LYS A 326 11.84 18.49 22.69
N VAL A 327 12.46 17.53 22.01
CA VAL A 327 11.88 16.83 20.86
C VAL A 327 11.91 15.33 21.13
N VAL A 328 10.73 14.70 21.15
CA VAL A 328 10.58 13.27 21.47
C VAL A 328 9.66 12.60 20.47
N ASN A 329 10.09 11.47 19.89
CA ASN A 329 9.28 10.67 18.96
C ASN A 329 8.65 11.51 17.83
N SER A 330 9.38 12.47 17.26
CA SER A 330 8.82 13.46 16.33
C SER A 330 9.64 13.55 15.05
N VAL A 331 8.99 13.96 13.96
CA VAL A 331 9.63 14.19 12.66
C VAL A 331 9.54 15.68 12.34
N ILE A 332 10.69 16.33 12.26
CA ILE A 332 10.83 17.74 11.88
C ILE A 332 11.39 17.77 10.46
N MET A 333 10.63 18.33 9.52
CA MET A 333 11.03 18.44 8.11
C MET A 333 11.99 19.61 7.86
N ASN A 334 12.22 19.97 6.59
CA ASN A 334 13.27 20.90 6.20
C ASN A 334 12.88 22.37 6.47
N HIS A 335 13.87 23.22 6.75
CA HIS A 335 13.69 24.66 6.94
C HIS A 335 12.72 25.05 8.06
N VAL A 336 12.60 24.21 9.08
CA VAL A 336 11.73 24.48 10.23
C VAL A 336 12.45 25.38 11.25
N THR A 337 11.74 26.39 11.76
CA THR A 337 12.24 27.25 12.86
C THR A 337 11.42 27.00 14.12
N ILE A 338 12.06 26.59 15.20
CA ILE A 338 11.46 26.32 16.50
C ILE A 338 11.99 27.31 17.53
N GLY A 339 11.10 28.10 18.13
CA GLY A 339 11.44 29.06 19.18
C GLY A 339 11.85 28.41 20.50
N ASP A 340 12.28 29.25 21.43
CA ASP A 340 12.84 28.82 22.72
C ASP A 340 11.81 28.16 23.63
N GLY A 341 12.23 27.13 24.37
CA GLY A 341 11.41 26.47 25.38
C GLY A 341 10.26 25.62 24.84
N CYS A 342 10.29 25.25 23.56
CA CYS A 342 9.26 24.39 22.97
C CYS A 342 9.36 22.93 23.45
N SER A 343 8.22 22.25 23.53
CA SER A 343 8.13 20.81 23.83
C SER A 343 7.31 20.11 22.76
N ILE A 344 7.95 19.25 21.98
CA ILE A 344 7.36 18.57 20.83
C ILE A 344 7.42 17.06 21.07
N GLN A 345 6.26 16.41 21.06
CA GLN A 345 6.12 14.99 21.32
C GLN A 345 5.19 14.33 20.28
N GLY A 346 5.62 13.21 19.68
CA GLY A 346 4.77 12.43 18.77
C GLY A 346 4.27 13.20 17.55
N SER A 347 4.92 14.29 17.15
CA SER A 347 4.38 15.26 16.20
C SER A 347 5.18 15.28 14.90
N VAL A 348 4.53 15.67 13.81
CA VAL A 348 5.16 15.89 12.50
C VAL A 348 5.10 17.38 12.19
N ILE A 349 6.25 18.02 11.99
CA ILE A 349 6.34 19.44 11.66
C ILE A 349 6.76 19.59 10.20
N CYS A 350 5.88 20.15 9.38
CA CYS A 350 6.07 20.27 7.93
C CYS A 350 7.13 21.31 7.54
N SER A 351 7.69 21.17 6.34
CA SER A 351 8.76 22.04 5.84
C SER A 351 8.36 23.51 5.84
N ASN A 352 9.28 24.41 6.20
CA ASN A 352 9.06 25.86 6.32
C ASN A 352 8.12 26.29 7.45
N ALA A 353 7.74 25.39 8.36
CA ALA A 353 6.95 25.78 9.51
C ALA A 353 7.75 26.60 10.53
N GLN A 354 7.05 27.50 11.21
CA GLN A 354 7.59 28.31 12.29
C GLN A 354 6.79 28.08 13.57
N LEU A 355 7.50 27.73 14.63
CA LEU A 355 6.93 27.51 15.96
C LEU A 355 7.39 28.62 16.89
N GLN A 356 6.44 29.27 17.55
CA GLN A 356 6.71 30.37 18.48
C GLN A 356 7.31 29.85 19.80
N GLU A 357 7.96 30.74 20.55
CA GLU A 357 8.51 30.40 21.86
C GLU A 357 7.48 29.77 22.80
N ARG A 358 7.92 28.77 23.55
CA ARG A 358 7.15 28.03 24.58
C ARG A 358 5.93 27.28 24.04
N ALA A 359 5.91 26.93 22.76
CA ALA A 359 4.87 26.08 22.20
C ALA A 359 4.98 24.64 22.70
N VAL A 360 3.82 24.01 22.92
CA VAL A 360 3.71 22.61 23.32
C VAL A 360 2.89 21.87 22.26
N LEU A 361 3.51 20.89 21.60
CA LEU A 361 2.88 20.06 20.58
C LEU A 361 2.89 18.60 21.02
N GLU A 362 1.72 17.96 21.02
CA GLU A 362 1.58 16.54 21.36
C GLU A 362 0.67 15.85 20.34
N GLN A 363 1.22 14.92 19.56
CA GLN A 363 0.50 14.14 18.54
C GLN A 363 -0.19 14.98 17.46
N VAL A 364 0.49 16.03 16.97
CA VAL A 364 -0.05 16.97 15.98
C VAL A 364 0.72 16.92 14.66
N LEU A 365 0.01 17.13 13.54
CA LEU A 365 0.60 17.52 12.25
C LEU A 365 0.59 19.05 12.13
N TRP A 366 1.77 19.67 12.14
CA TRP A 366 1.93 21.11 12.12
C TRP A 366 2.29 21.62 10.72
N LEU A 367 1.36 22.38 10.11
CA LEU A 367 1.49 22.91 8.76
C LEU A 367 2.17 24.29 8.73
N PRO A 368 2.75 24.72 7.59
CA PRO A 368 3.46 26.01 7.50
C PRO A 368 2.57 27.23 7.76
N GLN A 369 1.28 27.12 7.44
CA GLN A 369 0.29 28.18 7.66
C GLN A 369 -0.33 28.16 9.07
N ALA A 370 0.05 27.20 9.92
CA ALA A 370 -0.48 27.11 11.27
C ALA A 370 0.10 28.22 12.15
N VAL A 371 -0.78 28.98 12.80
CA VAL A 371 -0.38 30.03 13.75
C VAL A 371 -0.35 29.44 15.15
N SER A 372 0.81 29.51 15.80
CA SER A 372 0.97 29.12 17.21
C SER A 372 0.36 30.20 18.11
N THR A 373 -0.84 29.97 18.62
CA THR A 373 -1.41 30.77 19.71
C THR A 373 -0.89 30.26 21.06
N ARG A 374 -0.76 31.16 22.05
CA ARG A 374 -0.26 30.89 23.41
C ARG A 374 -1.06 29.85 24.21
N GLU A 375 -2.15 29.33 23.66
CA GLU A 375 -2.98 28.31 24.26
C GLU A 375 -2.80 27.00 23.51
N SER A 376 -2.57 25.93 24.28
CA SER A 376 -2.41 24.54 23.85
C SER A 376 -3.32 24.19 22.66
N LEU A 377 -2.75 24.18 21.46
CA LEU A 377 -3.48 23.86 20.24
C LEU A 377 -3.67 22.35 20.14
N TRP A 378 -4.81 21.88 20.65
CA TRP A 378 -5.37 20.58 20.32
C TRP A 378 -5.97 20.66 18.91
N LEU A 379 -5.15 20.46 17.87
CA LEU A 379 -5.68 20.16 16.53
C LEU A 379 -6.14 18.69 16.53
N GLU A 380 -7.32 18.47 17.11
CA GLU A 380 -8.01 17.18 17.05
C GLU A 380 -8.35 16.89 15.58
N ASN A 381 -8.11 15.64 15.18
CA ASN A 381 -8.24 15.07 13.84
C ASN A 381 -9.73 15.07 13.37
N LYS A 382 -10.34 16.24 13.18
CA LYS A 382 -11.69 16.40 12.66
C LYS A 382 -11.66 17.01 11.26
N SER A 383 -11.42 16.13 10.29
CA SER A 383 -11.98 16.32 8.96
C SER A 383 -13.50 16.14 9.06
N LYS A 384 -14.24 17.23 9.32
CA LYS A 384 -15.63 17.30 8.81
C LYS A 384 -15.48 17.34 7.29
N GLU A 385 -16.12 16.40 6.62
CA GLU A 385 -15.91 15.97 5.22
C GLU A 385 -14.89 14.84 5.12
N GLY A 386 -15.40 13.63 4.86
CA GLY A 386 -14.63 12.40 4.66
C GLY A 386 -13.83 12.41 3.36
N LYS A 387 -12.90 13.35 3.22
CA LYS A 387 -11.86 13.35 2.19
C LYS A 387 -10.52 13.14 2.89
N PRO A 388 -9.68 12.18 2.46
CA PRO A 388 -8.34 12.04 3.01
C PRO A 388 -7.57 13.35 2.77
N LEU A 389 -7.01 13.94 3.84
CA LEU A 389 -6.16 15.14 3.76
C LEU A 389 -4.84 14.89 2.98
N LEU A 390 -4.60 13.66 2.52
CA LEU A 390 -3.56 13.37 1.53
C LEU A 390 -3.86 13.95 0.13
N GLY A 391 -5.07 14.47 -0.11
CA GLY A 391 -5.45 15.09 -1.39
C GLY A 391 -5.17 16.59 -1.51
N ARG A 392 -4.56 17.21 -0.49
CA ARG A 392 -3.88 18.51 -0.66
C ARG A 392 -2.42 18.23 -0.36
N GLU A 393 -1.63 18.13 -1.40
CA GLU A 393 -0.20 17.89 -1.33
C GLU A 393 0.45 18.90 -0.37
N CYS A 394 0.67 18.50 0.89
CA CYS A 394 1.94 18.84 1.50
C CYS A 394 2.97 18.16 0.60
N PRO A 395 3.89 18.90 -0.02
CA PRO A 395 5.04 18.28 -0.64
C PRO A 395 5.84 17.68 0.51
N CYS A 396 5.47 16.46 0.91
CA CYS A 396 6.28 15.61 1.74
C CYS A 396 7.44 15.17 0.85
N GLU A 397 8.35 16.09 0.54
CA GLU A 397 9.74 15.72 0.35
C GLU A 397 10.09 14.96 1.63
N GLY A 398 10.10 13.63 1.54
CA GLY A 398 10.40 12.78 2.67
C GLY A 398 11.72 13.26 3.28
N VAL A 399 11.83 13.21 4.61
CA VAL A 399 13.08 13.52 5.32
C VAL A 399 14.07 12.35 5.19
N PHE A 400 14.00 11.60 4.09
CA PHE A 400 14.92 10.53 3.76
C PHE A 400 16.11 11.06 2.96
#